data_AF-A0A950F8F9-F1
#
_entry.id   AF-A0A950F8F9-F1
#
_cell.length_a   1.000
_cell.length_b   1.000
_cell.length_c   1.000
_cell.angle_alpha   90.00
_cell.angle_beta   90.00
_cell.angle_gamma   90.00
#
_symmetry.space_group_name_H-M   'P 1'
#
loop_
_entity.id
_entity.type
_entity.pdbx_description
1 polymer ?
#
loop_
_entity_poly.entity_id
_entity_poly.type
_entity_poly.pdbx_seq_one_letter_code
_entity_poly.pdbx_strand_id
1 'polypeptide(L)'
;MAGLITIVGELVLQPPANLCEAAATISLNDTTMADAPAEIVATTRFNISGTQVVHVPFRLDIPAELPRNRRYTIAAEICRRPGRPAGLGNYLNMQSVPWFADSPAPVQIPVRLIGR
;
A
#
# COMPACT_ATOMS: atom_id res chain seq x y z
N MET A 1 15.39 22.32 2.26
CA MET A 1 15.24 20.92 1.84
C MET A 1 14.26 20.28 2.81
N ALA A 2 13.08 19.89 2.36
CA ALA A 2 12.15 19.14 3.21
C ALA A 2 12.78 17.78 3.52
N GLY A 3 12.85 17.41 4.80
CA GLY A 3 13.33 16.08 5.19
C GLY A 3 12.38 14.98 4.69
N LEU A 4 12.86 13.74 4.69
CA LEU A 4 12.02 12.56 4.49
C LEU A 4 11.92 11.79 5.81
N ILE A 5 10.76 11.20 6.06
CA ILE A 5 10.57 10.17 7.09
C ILE A 5 10.11 8.87 6.42
N THR A 6 10.49 7.74 6.99
CA THR A 6 10.09 6.43 6.47
C THR A 6 8.97 5.84 7.32
N ILE A 7 7.85 5.53 6.69
CA ILE A 7 6.83 4.65 7.25
C ILE A 7 7.28 3.21 7.01
N VAL A 8 7.31 2.41 8.09
CA VAL A 8 7.59 0.98 8.04
C VAL A 8 6.30 0.22 8.37
N GLY A 9 6.04 -0.85 7.63
CA GLY A 9 4.87 -1.68 7.85
C GLY A 9 4.97 -3.03 7.19
N GLU A 10 3.87 -3.77 7.25
CA GLU A 10 3.75 -5.09 6.66
C GLU A 10 2.41 -5.24 5.93
N LEU A 11 2.47 -5.90 4.78
CA LEU A 11 1.30 -6.51 4.15
C LEU A 11 1.06 -7.87 4.80
N VAL A 12 -0.15 -8.09 5.29
CA VAL A 12 -0.55 -9.38 5.87
C VAL A 12 -1.42 -10.11 4.86
N LEU A 13 -0.83 -11.11 4.20
CA LEU A 13 -1.46 -11.92 3.16
C LEU A 13 -2.21 -13.11 3.77
N GLN A 14 -3.44 -13.39 3.32
CA GLN A 14 -4.14 -14.61 3.72
C GLN A 14 -3.62 -15.85 2.95
N PRO A 15 -3.24 -16.95 3.63
CA PRO A 15 -2.88 -18.21 2.98
C PRO A 15 -4.06 -18.87 2.25
N PRO A 16 -3.83 -19.63 1.16
CA PRO A 16 -2.58 -19.75 0.42
C PRO A 16 -2.40 -18.58 -0.56
N ALA A 17 -1.33 -17.81 -0.40
CA ALA A 17 -1.01 -16.70 -1.30
C ALA A 17 -0.09 -17.19 -2.42
N ASN A 18 -0.64 -17.89 -3.42
CA ASN A 18 0.12 -18.24 -4.63
C ASN A 18 0.24 -16.99 -5.54
N LEU A 19 1.25 -16.16 -5.25
CA LEU A 19 1.52 -14.91 -5.94
C LEU A 19 2.57 -15.13 -7.04
N CYS A 20 2.13 -15.51 -8.24
CA CYS A 20 3.02 -15.54 -9.42
C CYS A 20 2.95 -14.21 -10.17
N GLU A 21 4.11 -13.68 -10.58
CA GLU A 21 4.24 -12.44 -11.34
C GLU A 21 3.54 -11.24 -10.67
N ALA A 22 3.58 -11.16 -9.34
CA ALA A 22 2.88 -10.15 -8.55
C ALA A 22 3.80 -9.03 -8.05
N ALA A 23 3.30 -7.80 -8.06
CA ALA A 23 3.92 -6.64 -7.44
C ALA A 23 2.94 -5.97 -6.49
N ALA A 24 3.44 -5.48 -5.36
CA ALA A 24 2.71 -4.60 -4.47
C ALA A 24 3.05 -3.15 -4.77
N THR A 25 2.03 -2.29 -4.73
CA THR A 25 2.16 -0.84 -4.69
C THR A 25 1.60 -0.38 -3.36
N ILE A 26 2.39 0.36 -2.59
CA ILE A 26 1.93 1.04 -1.37
C ILE A 26 1.89 2.53 -1.66
N SER A 27 0.81 3.20 -1.27
CA SER A 27 0.70 4.65 -1.40
C SER A 27 0.20 5.28 -0.13
N LEU A 28 0.70 6.49 0.16
CA LEU A 28 0.08 7.40 1.13
C LEU A 28 -0.79 8.36 0.34
N ASN A 29 -2.07 8.38 0.65
CA ASN A 29 -3.06 9.20 -0.03
C ASN A 29 -3.63 10.23 0.94
N ASP A 30 -3.76 11.48 0.51
CA ASP A 30 -4.56 12.48 1.19
C ASP A 30 -6.04 12.27 0.85
N THR A 31 -6.81 11.90 1.87
CA THR A 31 -8.25 11.62 1.80
C THR A 31 -9.04 12.62 2.64
N THR A 32 -8.54 13.84 2.77
CA THR A 32 -9.22 14.91 3.51
C THR A 32 -10.58 15.24 2.87
N MET A 33 -10.63 15.26 1.54
CA MET A 33 -11.85 15.48 0.78
C MET A 33 -12.47 14.13 0.40
N ALA A 34 -13.71 13.89 0.84
CA ALA A 34 -14.42 12.63 0.54
C ALA A 34 -14.95 12.58 -0.89
N ASP A 35 -15.35 13.73 -1.46
CA ASP A 35 -15.99 13.82 -2.78
C ASP A 35 -15.01 14.18 -3.91
N ALA A 36 -13.70 14.19 -3.62
CA ALA A 36 -12.66 14.45 -4.60
C ALA A 36 -11.72 13.24 -4.73
N PRO A 37 -11.07 13.05 -5.89
CA PRO A 37 -10.02 12.06 -6.03
C PRO A 37 -8.93 12.28 -4.97
N ALA A 38 -8.55 11.21 -4.27
CA ALA A 38 -7.49 11.29 -3.28
C ALA A 38 -6.16 11.64 -3.96
N GLU A 39 -5.41 12.58 -3.38
CA GLU A 39 -4.09 12.97 -3.87
C GLU A 39 -3.05 11.96 -3.39
N ILE A 40 -2.21 11.43 -4.28
CA ILE A 40 -1.11 10.55 -3.90
C ILE A 40 0.06 11.40 -3.42
N VAL A 41 0.35 11.31 -2.12
CA VAL A 41 1.46 12.02 -1.47
C VAL A 41 2.79 11.32 -1.72
N ALA A 42 2.79 9.99 -1.65
CA ALA A 42 3.97 9.16 -1.85
C ALA A 42 3.57 7.77 -2.33
N THR A 43 4.46 7.11 -3.07
CA THR A 43 4.27 5.73 -3.49
C THR A 43 5.57 4.96 -3.53
N THR A 44 5.49 3.66 -3.27
CA THR A 44 6.57 2.69 -3.45
C THR A 44 5.99 1.45 -4.10
N ARG A 45 6.81 0.79 -4.92
CA ARG A 45 6.41 -0.43 -5.63
C ARG A 45 7.52 -1.46 -5.55
N PHE A 46 7.16 -2.70 -5.24
CA PHE A 46 8.12 -3.79 -5.14
C PHE A 46 7.53 -5.14 -5.58
N ASN A 47 8.41 -6.04 -6.00
CA ASN A 47 8.05 -7.38 -6.44
C ASN A 47 7.75 -8.27 -5.21
N ILE A 48 6.65 -9.00 -5.27
CA ILE A 48 6.22 -9.98 -4.24
C ILE A 48 6.00 -11.38 -4.85
N SER A 49 6.46 -11.59 -6.08
CA SER A 49 6.34 -12.87 -6.78
C SER A 49 7.05 -13.99 -6.04
N GLY A 50 6.40 -15.15 -5.93
CA GLY A 50 6.95 -16.33 -5.26
C GLY A 50 7.02 -16.23 -3.75
N THR A 51 6.50 -15.14 -3.15
CA THR A 51 6.49 -14.99 -1.70
C THR A 51 5.55 -16.03 -1.09
N GLN A 52 6.09 -16.86 -0.19
CA GLN A 52 5.30 -17.79 0.63
C GLN A 52 5.00 -17.21 2.01
N VAL A 53 5.59 -16.06 2.36
CA VAL A 53 5.42 -15.45 3.67
C VAL A 53 4.08 -14.74 3.78
N VAL A 54 3.42 -14.97 4.92
CA VAL A 54 2.17 -14.31 5.32
C VAL A 54 2.39 -12.81 5.57
N HIS A 55 3.61 -12.41 5.88
CA HIS A 55 3.98 -11.04 6.21
C HIS A 55 5.02 -10.54 5.21
N VAL A 56 4.68 -9.52 4.42
CA VAL A 56 5.61 -8.91 3.47
C VAL A 56 5.93 -7.49 3.95
N PRO A 57 7.17 -7.21 4.39
CA PRO A 57 7.53 -5.89 4.88
C PRO A 57 7.56 -4.86 3.76
N PHE A 58 7.25 -3.61 4.10
CA PHE A 58 7.39 -2.46 3.21
C PHE A 58 8.03 -1.26 3.90
N ARG A 59 8.60 -0.38 3.08
CA ARG A 59 9.11 0.93 3.47
C ARG A 59 8.57 1.97 2.51
N LEU A 60 7.97 3.03 3.03
CA LEU A 60 7.44 4.14 2.26
C LEU A 60 8.04 5.45 2.77
N ASP A 61 8.88 6.07 1.96
CA ASP A 61 9.44 7.38 2.27
C ASP A 61 8.43 8.48 1.92
N ILE A 62 8.19 9.37 2.86
CA ILE A 62 7.21 10.46 2.76
C ILE A 62 7.86 11.79 3.16
N PRO A 63 7.28 12.94 2.77
CA PRO A 63 7.70 14.23 3.30
C PRO A 63 7.64 14.25 4.85
N ALA A 64 8.69 14.77 5.49
CA ALA A 64 8.75 14.89 6.95
C ALA A 64 7.70 15.87 7.51
N GLU A 65 7.25 16.81 6.69
CA GLU A 65 6.25 17.79 7.04
C GLU A 65 4.97 17.53 6.26
N LEU A 66 3.96 16.99 6.97
CA LEU A 66 2.60 16.83 6.45
C LEU A 66 1.64 17.71 7.25
N PRO A 67 0.70 18.41 6.60
CA PRO A 67 -0.32 19.18 7.31
C PRO A 67 -1.11 18.33 8.30
N ARG A 68 -1.15 18.75 9.57
CA ARG A 68 -1.82 18.02 10.68
C ARG A 68 -3.35 18.07 10.61
N ASN A 69 -3.91 19.02 9.86
CA ASN A 69 -5.36 19.18 9.68
C ASN A 69 -5.93 18.33 8.51
N ARG A 70 -5.11 17.47 7.93
CA ARG A 70 -5.49 16.58 6.82
C ARG A 70 -5.62 15.14 7.29
N ARG A 71 -6.35 14.34 6.50
CA ARG A 71 -6.53 12.91 6.74
C ARG A 71 -5.73 12.15 5.70
N TYR A 72 -4.95 11.19 6.16
CA TYR A 72 -4.17 10.34 5.28
C TYR A 72 -4.58 8.88 5.43
N THR A 73 -4.51 8.16 4.32
CA THR A 73 -4.68 6.71 4.30
C THR A 73 -3.48 6.08 3.63
N ILE A 74 -3.03 4.94 4.16
CA ILE A 74 -2.09 4.10 3.44
C ILE A 74 -2.89 3.04 2.71
N ALA A 75 -2.75 3.01 1.39
CA ALA A 75 -3.34 2.00 0.54
C ALA A 75 -2.28 0.98 0.09
N ALA A 76 -2.69 -0.28 0.02
CA ALA A 76 -1.94 -1.34 -0.62
C ALA A 76 -2.73 -1.90 -1.78
N GLU A 77 -2.07 -2.00 -2.93
CA GLU A 77 -2.60 -2.62 -4.13
C GLU A 77 -1.67 -3.77 -4.54
N ILE A 78 -2.25 -4.94 -4.83
CA ILE A 78 -1.49 -6.06 -5.40
C ILE A 78 -1.94 -6.31 -6.82
N CYS A 79 -0.98 -6.23 -7.75
CA CYS A 79 -1.18 -6.46 -9.17
C CYS A 79 -0.39 -7.68 -9.65
N ARG A 80 -1.02 -8.56 -10.43
CA ARG A 80 -0.35 -9.56 -11.27
C ARG A 80 0.03 -8.96 -12.62
N ARG A 81 1.16 -9.40 -13.17
CA ARG A 81 1.71 -8.99 -14.47
C ARG A 81 1.83 -7.46 -14.59
N PRO A 82 2.64 -6.83 -13.72
CA PRO A 82 2.84 -5.39 -13.77
C PRO A 82 3.30 -4.96 -15.18
N GLY A 83 2.63 -3.98 -15.78
CA GLY A 83 2.97 -3.45 -17.12
C GLY A 83 2.15 -4.01 -18.28
N ARG A 84 1.26 -5.00 -18.08
CA ARG A 84 0.20 -5.31 -19.04
C ARG A 84 -1.04 -4.44 -18.78
N PRO A 85 -1.87 -4.18 -19.82
CA PRO A 85 -3.17 -3.55 -19.61
C PRO A 85 -3.92 -4.26 -18.49
N ALA A 86 -4.53 -3.48 -17.59
CA ALA A 86 -5.37 -3.95 -16.51
C ALA A 86 -6.50 -4.86 -17.05
N GLY A 87 -6.26 -6.18 -17.05
CA GLY A 87 -7.25 -7.19 -17.38
C GLY A 87 -7.97 -7.68 -16.13
N LEU A 88 -9.13 -8.30 -16.33
CA LEU A 88 -9.82 -9.04 -15.27
C LEU A 88 -8.85 -10.06 -14.62
N GLY A 89 -8.71 -10.02 -13.30
CA GLY A 89 -7.79 -10.87 -12.54
C GLY A 89 -6.36 -10.33 -12.36
N ASN A 90 -6.04 -9.15 -12.90
CA ASN A 90 -4.75 -8.49 -12.62
C ASN A 90 -4.71 -7.84 -11.24
N TYR A 91 -5.84 -7.32 -10.75
CA TYR A 91 -5.93 -6.73 -9.41
C TYR A 91 -6.37 -7.80 -8.43
N LEU A 92 -5.51 -8.12 -7.48
CA LEU A 92 -5.82 -9.11 -6.44
C LEU A 92 -6.51 -8.44 -5.26
N ASN A 93 -6.15 -7.21 -4.90
CA ASN A 93 -6.79 -6.50 -3.81
C ASN A 93 -6.42 -5.02 -3.81
N MET A 94 -7.30 -4.20 -3.25
CA MET A 94 -7.00 -2.85 -2.79
C MET A 94 -7.54 -2.72 -1.36
N GLN A 95 -6.67 -2.38 -0.40
CA GLN A 95 -7.04 -2.14 0.99
C GLN A 95 -6.40 -0.85 1.46
N SER A 96 -7.11 -0.11 2.29
CA SER A 96 -6.63 1.14 2.85
C SER A 96 -6.85 1.16 4.36
N VAL A 97 -5.85 1.63 5.09
CA VAL A 97 -5.94 1.87 6.53
C VAL A 97 -5.70 3.35 6.82
N PRO A 98 -6.42 3.97 7.76
CA PRO A 98 -6.08 5.31 8.24
C PRO A 98 -4.65 5.34 8.76
N TRP A 99 -3.92 6.41 8.47
CA TRP A 99 -2.58 6.62 9.00
C TRP A 99 -2.49 7.96 9.71
N PHE A 100 -1.81 7.94 10.86
CA PHE A 100 -1.57 9.10 11.69
C PHE A 100 -0.06 9.25 11.88
N ALA A 101 0.44 10.48 11.74
CA ALA A 101 1.88 10.77 11.88
C ALA A 101 2.45 10.34 13.23
N ASP A 102 1.62 10.35 14.28
CA ASP A 102 2.01 9.98 15.64
C ASP A 102 1.82 8.46 15.93
N SER A 103 1.52 7.63 14.92
CA SER A 103 1.30 6.20 15.12
C SER A 103 2.61 5.48 15.52
N PRO A 104 2.71 4.92 16.73
CA PRO A 104 3.97 4.37 17.24
C PRO A 104 4.27 2.94 16.73
N ALA A 105 3.30 2.28 16.10
CA ALA A 105 3.42 0.90 15.64
C ALA A 105 3.59 0.81 14.11
N PRO A 106 4.30 -0.22 13.61
CA PRO A 106 4.33 -0.53 12.18
C PRO A 106 2.92 -0.68 11.62
N VAL A 107 2.71 -0.15 10.42
CA VAL A 107 1.40 -0.19 9.77
C VAL A 107 1.14 -1.60 9.25
N GLN A 108 0.04 -2.22 9.69
CA GLN A 108 -0.40 -3.50 9.16
C GLN A 108 -1.55 -3.30 8.18
N ILE A 109 -1.37 -3.82 6.97
CA ILE A 109 -2.41 -3.76 5.94
C ILE A 109 -2.83 -5.19 5.61
N PRO A 110 -4.00 -5.65 6.11
CA PRO A 110 -4.49 -6.97 5.77
C PRO A 110 -4.89 -6.98 4.30
N VAL A 111 -4.36 -7.94 3.54
CA VAL A 111 -4.64 -8.10 2.11
C VAL A 111 -5.28 -9.48 1.87
N ARG A 112 -6.45 -9.47 1.26
CA ARG A 112 -7.19 -10.65 0.81
C ARG A 112 -7.14 -10.74 -0.71
N LEU A 113 -6.86 -11.91 -1.24
CA LEU A 113 -6.98 -12.17 -2.67
C LEU A 113 -8.46 -12.13 -3.09
N ILE A 114 -8.79 -11.28 -4.06
CA ILE A 114 -10.08 -11.19 -4.73
C ILE A 114 -9.95 -11.97 -6.05
N GLY A 115 -10.72 -13.05 -6.18
CA GLY A 115 -10.80 -13.86 -7.40
C GLY A 115 -10.18 -15.27 -7.26
N ARG A 116 -11.00 -16.28 -7.52
CA ARG A 116 -10.58 -17.64 -7.92
C ARG A 116 -10.94 -17.81 -9.39
#